data_AF-V9GZP9-F1
#
_entry.id   AF-V9GZP9-F1
#
_cell.length_a   1.000
_cell.length_b   1.000
_cell.length_c   1.000
_cell.angle_alpha   90.00
_cell.angle_beta   90.00
_cell.angle_gamma   90.00
#
_symmetry.space_group_name_H-M   'P 1'
#
loop_
_entity.id
_entity.type
_entity.pdbx_description
1 polymer ?
#
loop_
_entity_poly.entity_id
_entity_poly.type
_entity_poly.pdbx_seq_one_letter_code
_entity_poly.pdbx_strand_id
1 'polypeptide(L)'
;KGLEEELKFSLGSTISVKVEGNSKGTLKILRTYNVLDMKNTTCQDLQIEVKVTDAVEYAWSAYEDYEDDYNMPATDDPSVPLQPVTPLQLFEGRRSRRRREAPKVAEERESRVHYTVCIWHNGKLGLSGMAIADITLLSGFHALRADLEKLTSLSDRYVSHFETDGPHVLLYFDSVPTTRECVGFGASQEVVVGLVQPAS
;
A
#
# COMPACT_ATOMS: atom_id res chain seq x y z
N LYS A 1 47.01 22.47 19.20
CA LYS A 1 46.10 21.30 19.26
C LYS A 1 45.40 21.36 20.60
N GLY A 2 44.07 21.49 20.62
CA GLY A 2 43.30 21.44 21.88
C GLY A 2 43.28 20.00 22.40
N LEU A 3 43.23 19.85 23.71
CA LEU A 3 43.10 18.56 24.38
C LEU A 3 41.59 18.31 24.59
N GLU A 4 41.05 17.25 23.97
CA GLU A 4 39.66 16.84 24.11
C GLU A 4 39.62 15.58 24.97
N GLU A 5 38.95 15.63 26.12
CA GLU A 5 38.77 14.51 27.03
C GLU A 5 37.28 14.18 27.17
N GLU A 6 36.95 12.90 27.10
CA GLU A 6 35.60 12.41 27.30
C GLU A 6 35.32 12.28 28.81
N LEU A 7 34.50 13.18 29.33
CA LEU A 7 34.17 13.25 30.75
C LEU A 7 32.93 12.41 31.07
N LYS A 8 33.09 11.36 31.87
CA LYS A 8 31.99 10.50 32.33
C LYS A 8 31.41 11.03 33.63
N PHE A 9 30.30 11.76 33.54
CA PHE A 9 29.55 12.24 34.71
C PHE A 9 28.11 11.70 34.70
N SER A 10 27.57 11.44 35.89
CA SER A 10 26.17 11.04 36.07
C SER A 10 25.23 12.18 35.69
N LEU A 11 24.12 11.85 35.02
CA LEU A 11 23.08 12.82 34.66
C LEU A 11 22.52 13.52 35.92
N GLY A 12 22.42 14.85 35.88
CA GLY A 12 21.90 15.66 36.99
C GLY A 12 22.89 15.96 38.13
N SER A 13 24.14 15.50 38.04
CA SER A 13 25.17 15.82 39.05
C SER A 13 25.75 17.23 38.90
N THR A 14 26.15 17.83 40.03
CA THR A 14 26.88 19.09 40.06
C THR A 14 28.35 18.84 39.67
N ILE A 15 28.83 19.53 38.64
CA ILE A 15 30.23 19.43 38.19
C ILE A 15 31.01 20.58 38.82
N SER A 16 32.02 20.27 39.64
CA SER A 16 32.97 21.27 40.18
C SER A 16 34.24 21.29 39.34
N VAL A 17 34.68 22.49 38.94
CA VAL A 17 35.88 22.69 38.12
C VAL A 17 36.86 23.55 38.90
N LYS A 18 38.06 23.02 39.16
CA LYS A 18 39.17 23.79 39.76
C LYS A 18 40.20 24.05 38.66
N VAL A 19 40.53 25.33 38.46
CA VAL A 19 41.49 25.77 37.44
C VAL A 19 42.68 26.42 38.13
N GLU A 20 43.89 26.01 37.77
CA GLU A 20 45.14 26.56 38.27
C GLU A 20 46.07 26.88 37.09
N GLY A 21 46.81 27.98 37.18
CA GLY A 21 47.77 28.42 36.16
C GLY A 21 47.60 29.87 35.72
N ASN A 22 48.59 30.38 34.99
CA ASN A 22 48.71 31.81 34.66
C ASN A 22 48.43 32.11 33.17
N SER A 23 47.92 31.11 32.44
CA SER A 23 47.69 31.17 30.99
C SER A 23 46.23 31.43 30.66
N LYS A 24 45.97 32.08 29.51
CA LYS A 24 44.62 32.33 29.03
C LYS A 24 44.14 31.16 28.15
N GLY A 25 43.06 30.51 28.56
CA GLY A 25 42.45 29.40 27.82
C GLY A 25 40.93 29.53 27.72
N THR A 26 40.30 28.71 26.90
CA THR A 26 38.84 28.62 26.77
C THR A 26 38.41 27.17 26.99
N LEU A 27 37.59 26.93 28.01
CA LEU A 27 36.99 25.63 28.27
C LEU A 27 35.59 25.59 27.64
N LYS A 28 35.31 24.56 26.84
CA LYS A 28 33.98 24.30 26.27
C LYS A 28 33.47 22.98 26.82
N ILE A 29 32.28 22.99 27.41
CA ILE A 29 31.60 21.79 27.91
C ILE A 29 30.41 21.53 26.99
N LEU A 30 30.50 20.47 26.19
CA LEU A 30 29.41 20.04 25.32
C LEU A 30 28.61 18.95 26.04
N ARG A 31 27.33 19.20 26.30
CA ARG A 31 26.39 18.20 26.85
C ARG A 31 25.37 17.84 25.78
N THR A 32 25.36 16.59 25.36
CA THR A 32 24.40 16.05 24.39
C THR A 32 23.38 15.19 25.14
N TYR A 33 22.10 15.49 24.97
CA TYR A 33 21.00 14.73 25.57
C TYR A 33 19.83 14.66 24.59
N ASN A 34 18.98 13.65 24.75
CA ASN A 34 17.77 13.49 23.95
C ASN A 34 16.66 14.38 24.51
N VAL A 35 15.96 15.08 23.62
CA VAL A 35 14.79 15.90 23.96
C VAL A 35 13.54 15.11 23.56
N LEU A 36 12.55 15.08 24.45
CA LEU A 36 11.25 14.46 24.20
C LEU A 36 10.45 15.38 23.27
N ASP A 37 10.31 14.96 22.03
CA ASP A 37 9.51 15.54 20.95
C ASP A 37 9.88 16.95 20.47
N MET A 38 10.56 16.97 19.33
CA MET A 38 10.46 18.10 18.41
C MET A 38 9.11 18.02 17.68
N LYS A 39 8.51 19.16 17.32
CA LYS A 39 7.28 19.17 16.51
C LYS A 39 7.50 18.30 15.27
N ASN A 40 6.55 17.40 14.97
CA ASN A 40 6.57 16.60 13.74
C ASN A 40 6.59 17.54 12.54
N THR A 41 7.77 17.74 11.98
CA THR A 41 8.02 18.53 10.76
C THR A 41 7.93 17.62 9.54
N THR A 42 7.07 16.60 9.60
CA THR A 42 6.85 15.66 8.52
C THR A 42 6.21 16.38 7.34
N CYS A 43 6.87 16.34 6.18
CA CYS A 43 6.36 16.79 4.89
C CYS A 43 5.74 18.22 4.91
N GLN A 44 6.46 19.18 5.49
CA GLN A 44 5.99 20.57 5.54
C GLN A 44 6.17 21.31 4.21
N ASP A 45 7.15 20.91 3.41
CA ASP A 45 7.56 21.66 2.22
C ASP A 45 6.95 21.08 0.95
N LEU A 46 7.14 19.77 0.77
CA LEU A 46 6.55 18.98 -0.31
C LEU A 46 5.47 18.08 0.27
N GLN A 47 4.33 18.03 -0.40
CA GLN A 47 3.19 17.22 -0.02
C GLN A 47 2.82 16.29 -1.16
N ILE A 48 2.54 15.04 -0.78
CA ILE A 48 2.08 13.98 -1.66
C ILE A 48 0.91 13.29 -0.97
N GLU A 49 -0.13 13.00 -1.72
CA GLU A 49 -1.31 12.28 -1.25
C GLU A 49 -1.75 11.29 -2.31
N VAL A 50 -1.83 10.02 -1.95
CA VAL A 50 -2.25 8.95 -2.85
C VAL A 50 -3.57 8.39 -2.36
N LYS A 51 -4.56 8.32 -3.25
CA LYS A 51 -5.86 7.70 -3.00
C LYS A 51 -6.06 6.54 -3.95
N VAL A 52 -6.59 5.46 -3.41
CA VAL A 52 -6.89 4.24 -4.15
C VAL A 52 -8.41 4.05 -4.12
N THR A 53 -9.04 3.97 -5.28
CA THR A 53 -10.48 3.76 -5.45
C THR A 53 -10.74 2.48 -6.24
N ASP A 54 -11.82 1.77 -5.91
CA ASP A 54 -12.29 0.46 -6.39
C ASP A 54 -12.01 -0.76 -5.49
N ALA A 55 -12.80 -1.81 -5.73
CA ALA A 55 -12.81 -3.05 -4.96
C ALA A 55 -11.67 -3.98 -5.38
N VAL A 56 -10.76 -4.24 -4.43
CA VAL A 56 -9.76 -5.29 -4.54
C VAL A 56 -10.42 -6.64 -4.23
N GLU A 57 -10.22 -7.64 -5.09
CA GLU A 57 -10.64 -9.00 -4.78
C GLU A 57 -9.65 -9.61 -3.77
N TYR A 58 -10.14 -9.90 -2.57
CA TYR A 58 -9.37 -10.53 -1.51
C TYR A 58 -9.57 -12.05 -1.56
N ALA A 59 -8.48 -12.81 -1.48
CA ALA A 59 -8.57 -14.21 -1.09
C ALA A 59 -9.00 -14.26 0.38
N TRP A 60 -10.30 -14.47 0.58
CA TRP A 60 -11.03 -14.66 1.83
C TRP A 60 -10.16 -15.31 2.93
N SER A 61 -9.84 -14.51 3.94
CA SER A 61 -9.28 -14.97 5.20
C SER A 61 -10.40 -15.58 6.06
N ALA A 62 -10.42 -16.90 6.18
CA ALA A 62 -10.86 -17.66 7.36
C ALA A 62 -12.13 -17.19 8.14
N TYR A 63 -13.15 -16.67 7.45
CA TYR A 63 -14.52 -16.62 7.97
C TYR A 63 -15.36 -17.69 7.26
N GLU A 64 -14.86 -18.94 7.25
CA GLU A 64 -15.81 -20.06 7.22
C GLU A 64 -16.37 -20.13 8.64
N ASP A 65 -17.48 -19.43 8.82
CA ASP A 65 -18.32 -19.53 10.01
C ASP A 65 -18.67 -21.01 10.17
N TYR A 66 -18.33 -21.58 11.32
CA TYR A 66 -18.80 -22.90 11.72
C TYR A 66 -20.31 -22.78 11.98
N GLU A 67 -21.14 -22.72 10.93
CA GLU A 67 -22.57 -22.92 11.08
C GLU A 67 -22.80 -24.42 11.36
N ASP A 68 -22.97 -24.68 12.66
CA ASP A 68 -23.44 -25.91 13.27
C ASP A 68 -24.62 -26.52 12.47
N ASP A 69 -24.37 -27.71 11.91
CA ASP A 69 -25.27 -28.49 11.06
C ASP A 69 -26.37 -29.18 11.91
N TYR A 70 -27.18 -28.40 12.64
CA TYR A 70 -28.26 -28.91 13.50
C TYR A 70 -29.57 -28.11 13.34
N ASN A 71 -30.25 -28.26 12.19
CA ASN A 71 -31.70 -28.48 12.18
C ASN A 71 -32.24 -28.71 10.76
N MET A 72 -32.59 -29.95 10.44
CA MET A 72 -33.68 -30.23 9.50
C MET A 72 -34.48 -31.43 10.03
N PRO A 73 -35.73 -31.24 10.48
CA PRO A 73 -36.59 -32.37 10.75
C PRO A 73 -36.99 -33.00 9.42
N ALA A 74 -36.66 -34.29 9.25
CA ALA A 74 -37.20 -35.11 8.18
C ALA A 74 -38.74 -35.16 8.33
N THR A 75 -39.44 -34.47 7.44
CA THR A 75 -40.88 -34.64 7.28
C THR A 75 -41.07 -35.77 6.29
N ASP A 76 -41.23 -36.99 6.80
CA ASP A 76 -41.69 -38.13 6.02
C ASP A 76 -43.15 -37.88 5.62
N ASP A 77 -43.37 -37.56 4.34
CA ASP A 77 -44.71 -37.51 3.74
C ASP A 77 -45.15 -38.96 3.42
N PRO A 78 -46.20 -39.51 4.07
CA PRO A 78 -46.53 -40.94 3.97
C PRO A 78 -47.30 -41.30 2.69
N SER A 79 -47.30 -40.42 1.68
CA SER A 79 -48.26 -40.44 0.58
C SER A 79 -47.67 -40.77 -0.80
N VAL A 80 -46.54 -41.48 -0.87
CA VAL A 80 -45.96 -41.93 -2.16
C VAL A 80 -45.79 -43.45 -2.17
N PRO A 81 -46.43 -44.20 -3.10
CA PRO A 81 -46.21 -45.63 -3.20
C PRO A 81 -44.77 -45.92 -3.63
N LEU A 82 -43.99 -46.61 -2.79
CA LEU A 82 -42.67 -47.14 -3.12
C LEU A 82 -42.80 -48.23 -4.20
N GLN A 83 -42.55 -47.87 -5.47
CA GLN A 83 -42.34 -48.87 -6.51
C GLN A 83 -40.90 -49.41 -6.41
N PRO A 84 -40.70 -50.75 -6.43
CA PRO A 84 -39.36 -51.32 -6.37
C PRO A 84 -38.63 -51.07 -7.69
N VAL A 85 -37.60 -50.22 -7.63
CA VAL A 85 -36.72 -49.93 -8.76
C VAL A 85 -35.87 -51.17 -9.04
N THR A 86 -35.92 -51.70 -10.26
CA THR A 86 -35.11 -52.88 -10.64
C THR A 86 -33.63 -52.50 -10.79
N PRO A 87 -32.69 -53.44 -10.56
CA PRO A 87 -31.24 -53.15 -10.59
C PRO A 87 -30.74 -52.48 -11.87
N LEU A 88 -31.44 -52.66 -13.01
CA LEU A 88 -31.07 -52.10 -14.31
C LEU A 88 -31.28 -50.58 -14.41
N GLN A 89 -32.25 -50.00 -13.69
CA GLN A 89 -32.50 -48.54 -13.74
C GLN A 89 -31.46 -47.73 -12.95
N LEU A 90 -30.79 -48.35 -11.97
CA LEU A 90 -29.71 -47.74 -11.19
C LEU A 90 -28.45 -47.46 -12.03
N PHE A 91 -28.28 -48.15 -13.16
CA PHE A 91 -27.13 -47.98 -14.05
C PHE A 91 -27.35 -46.94 -15.15
N GLU A 92 -28.61 -46.69 -15.55
CA GLU A 92 -28.94 -45.70 -16.59
C GLU A 92 -28.77 -44.26 -16.09
N GLY A 93 -29.06 -43.99 -14.81
CA GLY A 93 -28.82 -42.69 -14.19
C GLY A 93 -27.34 -42.27 -14.13
N ARG A 94 -26.40 -43.22 -14.27
CA ARG A 94 -24.95 -42.96 -14.25
C ARG A 94 -24.35 -42.68 -15.63
N ARG A 95 -25.07 -42.96 -16.72
CA ARG A 95 -24.57 -42.77 -18.10
C ARG A 95 -24.94 -41.43 -18.73
N SER A 96 -25.84 -40.65 -18.13
CA SER A 96 -26.04 -39.24 -18.51
C SER A 96 -25.02 -38.30 -17.85
N ARG A 97 -23.74 -38.69 -17.86
CA ARG A 97 -22.65 -37.71 -17.83
C ARG A 97 -22.52 -37.13 -19.23
N ARG A 98 -23.55 -36.41 -19.70
CA ARG A 98 -23.33 -35.38 -20.71
C ARG A 98 -22.22 -34.50 -20.14
N ARG A 99 -21.12 -34.43 -20.87
CA ARG A 99 -20.01 -33.52 -20.65
C ARG A 99 -20.63 -32.17 -20.26
N ARG A 100 -20.54 -31.80 -18.99
CA ARG A 100 -20.90 -30.45 -18.57
C ARG A 100 -19.89 -29.57 -19.28
N GLU A 101 -20.31 -28.87 -20.32
CA GLU A 101 -19.59 -27.67 -20.73
C GLU A 101 -19.58 -26.80 -19.48
N ALA A 102 -18.38 -26.59 -18.93
CA ALA A 102 -18.21 -25.59 -17.90
C ALA A 102 -18.83 -24.30 -18.45
N PRO A 103 -19.69 -23.60 -17.69
CA PRO A 103 -20.12 -22.28 -18.12
C PRO A 103 -18.84 -21.52 -18.45
N LYS A 104 -18.76 -20.96 -19.67
CA LYS A 104 -17.66 -20.08 -20.04
C LYS A 104 -17.57 -19.09 -18.89
N VAL A 105 -16.46 -19.18 -18.14
CA VAL A 105 -16.13 -18.31 -17.03
C VAL A 105 -16.50 -16.92 -17.52
N ALA A 106 -17.52 -16.33 -16.90
CA ALA A 106 -17.88 -14.96 -17.17
C ALA A 106 -16.57 -14.19 -17.09
N GLU A 107 -16.26 -13.45 -18.15
CA GLU A 107 -15.04 -12.68 -18.35
C GLU A 107 -14.37 -12.37 -17.01
N GLU A 108 -13.17 -12.92 -16.80
CA GLU A 108 -12.32 -12.60 -15.66
C GLU A 108 -12.49 -11.11 -15.40
N ARG A 109 -13.17 -10.77 -14.30
CA ARG A 109 -13.25 -9.37 -13.90
C ARG A 109 -11.84 -9.04 -13.48
N GLU A 110 -11.07 -8.49 -14.41
CA GLU A 110 -9.79 -7.88 -14.08
C GLU A 110 -10.09 -6.89 -12.96
N SER A 111 -9.67 -7.23 -11.74
CA SER A 111 -9.81 -6.40 -10.56
C SER A 111 -8.90 -5.20 -10.78
N ARG A 112 -9.51 -4.17 -11.37
CA ARG A 112 -8.88 -2.92 -11.71
C ARG A 112 -9.10 -1.93 -10.59
N VAL A 113 -8.02 -1.28 -10.22
CA VAL A 113 -7.99 -0.29 -9.16
C VAL A 113 -7.46 1.01 -9.72
N HIS A 114 -8.06 2.12 -9.33
CA HIS A 114 -7.66 3.44 -9.78
C HIS A 114 -6.84 4.15 -8.70
N TYR A 115 -5.63 4.56 -9.06
CA TYR A 115 -4.74 5.34 -8.21
C TYR A 115 -4.81 6.80 -8.60
N THR A 116 -5.07 7.66 -7.63
CA THR A 116 -5.01 9.12 -7.77
C THR A 116 -3.88 9.65 -6.92
N VAL A 117 -2.85 10.18 -7.57
CA VAL A 117 -1.68 10.76 -6.93
C VAL A 117 -1.77 12.27 -7.03
N CYS A 118 -1.78 12.96 -5.89
CA CYS A 118 -1.78 14.40 -5.84
C CYS A 118 -0.47 14.92 -5.24
N ILE A 119 0.15 15.90 -5.89
CA ILE A 119 1.36 16.56 -5.40
C ILE A 119 1.17 18.08 -5.35
N TRP A 120 1.78 18.71 -4.36
CA TRP A 120 1.86 20.16 -4.26
C TRP A 120 2.94 20.56 -3.27
N HIS A 121 3.35 21.83 -3.29
CA HIS A 121 4.30 22.35 -2.33
C HIS A 121 3.73 23.54 -1.56
N ASN A 122 4.17 23.70 -0.32
CA ASN A 122 3.89 24.89 0.44
C ASN A 122 4.88 25.98 0.01
N GLY A 123 4.39 27.03 -0.65
CA GLY A 123 5.19 28.13 -1.21
C GLY A 123 5.97 29.00 -0.21
N LYS A 124 6.20 28.52 1.01
CA LYS A 124 6.89 29.24 2.10
C LYS A 124 8.41 29.30 1.94
N LEU A 125 9.00 28.37 1.17
CA LEU A 125 10.46 28.21 1.08
C LEU A 125 11.04 28.45 -0.33
N GLY A 126 10.24 28.88 -1.30
CA GLY A 126 10.73 29.18 -2.65
C GLY A 126 11.35 27.97 -3.37
N LEU A 127 11.03 26.75 -2.94
CA LEU A 127 11.42 25.53 -3.61
C LEU A 127 10.63 25.43 -4.91
N SER A 128 11.30 25.73 -6.01
CA SER A 128 10.78 25.58 -7.37
C SER A 128 11.74 24.69 -8.12
N GLY A 129 11.26 23.56 -8.62
CA GLY A 129 12.08 22.60 -9.34
C GLY A 129 11.30 21.36 -9.75
N MET A 130 12.04 20.46 -10.39
CA MET A 130 11.56 19.14 -10.77
C MET A 130 11.36 18.26 -9.54
N ALA A 131 10.40 17.35 -9.59
CA ALA A 131 10.16 16.37 -8.54
C ALA A 131 10.06 14.96 -9.10
N ILE A 132 10.39 13.98 -8.27
CA ILE A 132 10.23 12.57 -8.58
C ILE A 132 9.25 12.01 -7.56
N ALA A 133 8.16 11.42 -8.04
CA ALA A 133 7.26 10.64 -7.20
C ALA A 133 7.61 9.16 -7.37
N ASP A 134 8.08 8.56 -6.28
CA ASP A 134 8.27 7.11 -6.16
C ASP A 134 7.07 6.54 -5.42
N ILE A 135 6.28 5.73 -6.12
CA ILE A 135 5.01 5.21 -5.64
C ILE A 135 5.10 3.69 -5.64
N THR A 136 4.84 3.10 -4.48
CA THR A 136 4.69 1.65 -4.35
C THR A 136 3.22 1.26 -4.47
N LEU A 137 2.89 0.33 -5.35
CA LEU A 137 1.54 -0.20 -5.50
C LEU A 137 1.28 -1.30 -4.47
N LEU A 138 0.01 -1.65 -4.30
CA LEU A 138 -0.39 -2.81 -3.51
C LEU A 138 0.27 -4.09 -4.05
N SER A 139 0.61 -5.01 -3.14
CA SER A 139 1.19 -6.31 -3.53
C SER A 139 0.31 -7.03 -4.54
N GLY A 140 0.93 -7.52 -5.61
CA GLY A 140 0.23 -8.23 -6.69
C GLY A 140 -0.43 -7.32 -7.73
N PHE A 141 -0.23 -6.00 -7.65
CA PHE A 141 -0.69 -5.04 -8.66
C PHE A 141 0.47 -4.52 -9.49
N HIS A 142 0.20 -4.28 -10.77
CA HIS A 142 1.08 -3.54 -11.67
C HIS A 142 0.31 -2.39 -12.33
N ALA A 143 0.99 -1.29 -12.62
CA ALA A 143 0.37 -0.15 -13.29
C ALA A 143 0.06 -0.47 -14.75
N LEU A 144 -1.08 0.02 -15.24
CA LEU A 144 -1.44 -0.05 -16.65
C LEU A 144 -0.62 0.97 -17.43
N ARG A 145 0.36 0.46 -18.19
CA ARG A 145 1.26 1.29 -19.02
C ARG A 145 0.51 2.22 -19.98
N ALA A 146 -0.61 1.77 -20.54
CA ALA A 146 -1.43 2.55 -21.45
C ALA A 146 -2.01 3.83 -20.81
N ASP A 147 -2.25 3.84 -19.50
CA ASP A 147 -2.72 5.04 -18.80
C ASP A 147 -1.56 5.99 -18.49
N LEU A 148 -0.39 5.46 -18.12
CA LEU A 148 0.82 6.25 -17.90
C LEU A 148 1.34 6.92 -19.18
N GLU A 149 1.19 6.26 -20.34
CA GLU A 149 1.53 6.84 -21.65
C GLU A 149 0.60 8.01 -22.03
N LYS A 150 -0.67 7.99 -21.60
CA LYS A 150 -1.56 9.15 -21.77
C LYS A 150 -1.05 10.34 -20.98
N LEU A 151 -0.56 10.10 -19.76
CA LEU A 151 -0.07 11.17 -18.89
C LEU A 151 1.19 11.86 -19.43
N THR A 152 2.04 11.14 -20.18
CA THR A 152 3.24 11.72 -20.82
C THR A 152 3.01 12.28 -22.22
N SER A 153 1.98 11.80 -22.93
CA SER A 153 1.66 12.27 -24.29
C SER A 153 0.81 13.53 -24.34
N LEU A 154 0.16 13.91 -23.23
CA LEU A 154 -0.61 15.15 -23.16
C LEU A 154 0.31 16.37 -23.34
N SER A 155 -0.18 17.35 -24.10
CA SER A 155 0.54 18.60 -24.40
C SER A 155 0.72 19.52 -23.20
N ASP A 156 -0.05 19.27 -22.12
CA ASP A 156 0.05 19.94 -20.82
C ASP A 156 0.90 19.05 -19.90
N ARG A 157 2.21 19.03 -20.14
CA ARG A 157 3.14 18.04 -19.57
C ARG A 157 3.41 18.31 -18.09
N TYR A 158 2.60 17.69 -17.24
CA TYR A 158 2.88 17.59 -15.81
C TYR A 158 3.91 16.49 -15.52
N VAL A 159 3.85 15.39 -16.28
CA VAL A 159 4.77 14.25 -16.19
C VAL A 159 5.64 14.18 -17.44
N SER A 160 6.96 14.34 -17.28
CA SER A 160 7.93 14.34 -18.37
C SER A 160 8.33 12.92 -18.77
N HIS A 161 8.44 12.03 -17.78
CA HIS A 161 8.84 10.64 -17.97
C HIS A 161 8.20 9.74 -16.91
N PHE A 162 8.06 8.46 -17.24
CA PHE A 162 7.63 7.45 -16.29
C PHE A 162 8.46 6.18 -16.45
N GLU A 163 8.69 5.49 -15.33
CA GLU A 163 9.29 4.17 -15.30
C GLU A 163 8.42 3.25 -14.44
N THR A 164 8.31 1.99 -14.86
CA THR A 164 7.52 0.96 -14.16
C THR A 164 8.36 -0.30 -14.05
N ASP A 165 8.56 -0.78 -12.82
CA ASP A 165 9.20 -2.06 -12.54
C ASP A 165 8.37 -2.84 -11.50
N GLY A 166 7.64 -3.86 -11.97
CA GLY A 166 6.72 -4.63 -11.14
C GLY A 166 5.67 -3.74 -10.42
N PRO A 167 5.64 -3.72 -9.07
CA PRO A 167 4.73 -2.88 -8.29
C PRO A 167 5.25 -1.45 -8.07
N HIS A 168 6.40 -1.06 -8.64
CA HIS A 168 6.97 0.27 -8.48
C HIS A 168 6.66 1.17 -9.69
N VAL A 169 6.26 2.40 -9.41
CA VAL A 169 6.02 3.44 -10.43
C VAL A 169 6.80 4.69 -10.07
N LEU A 170 7.68 5.10 -10.98
CA LEU A 170 8.41 6.37 -10.89
C LEU A 170 7.80 7.36 -11.86
N LEU A 171 7.40 8.53 -11.36
CA LEU A 171 6.90 9.65 -12.16
C LEU A 171 7.83 10.85 -12.02
N TYR A 172 8.29 11.37 -13.15
CA TYR A 172 9.13 12.57 -13.21
C TYR A 172 8.25 13.77 -13.54
N PHE A 173 8.22 14.76 -12.64
CA PHE A 173 7.48 16.01 -12.79
C PHE A 173 8.43 17.16 -13.10
N ASP A 174 8.13 17.93 -14.15
CA ASP A 174 8.93 19.10 -14.54
C ASP A 174 8.82 20.25 -13.53
N SER A 175 7.66 20.39 -12.89
CA SER A 175 7.40 21.41 -11.87
C SER A 175 6.34 20.95 -10.87
N VAL A 176 6.47 21.35 -9.60
CA VAL A 176 5.44 21.13 -8.58
C VAL A 176 4.71 22.44 -8.29
N PRO A 177 3.39 22.54 -8.52
CA PRO A 177 2.65 23.76 -8.24
C PRO A 177 2.38 23.96 -6.74
N THR A 178 1.99 25.19 -6.37
CA THR A 178 1.48 25.52 -5.03
C THR A 178 0.03 25.05 -4.84
N THR A 179 -0.71 24.92 -5.94
CA THR A 179 -2.06 24.36 -5.96
C THR A 179 -1.99 22.84 -6.00
N ARG A 180 -3.01 22.18 -5.44
CA ARG A 180 -3.12 20.73 -5.48
C ARG A 180 -3.35 20.25 -6.91
N GLU A 181 -2.41 19.48 -7.43
CA GLU A 181 -2.47 18.88 -8.76
C GLU A 181 -2.51 17.37 -8.64
N CYS A 182 -3.35 16.71 -9.43
CA CYS A 182 -3.61 15.28 -9.31
C CYS A 182 -3.53 14.56 -10.64
N VAL A 183 -2.96 13.37 -10.61
CA VAL A 183 -2.74 12.50 -11.75
C VAL A 183 -3.32 11.13 -11.43
N GLY A 184 -4.09 10.57 -12.36
CA GLY A 184 -4.79 9.30 -12.18
C GLY A 184 -4.30 8.22 -13.14
N PHE A 185 -4.06 7.01 -12.65
CA PHE A 185 -3.75 5.85 -13.49
C PHE A 185 -4.39 4.57 -12.94
N GLY A 186 -4.74 3.63 -13.83
CA GLY A 186 -5.24 2.32 -13.43
C GLY A 186 -4.11 1.34 -13.11
N ALA A 187 -4.39 0.38 -12.24
CA ALA A 187 -3.55 -0.78 -11.97
C ALA A 187 -4.40 -2.05 -12.05
N SER A 188 -3.81 -3.12 -12.58
CA SER A 188 -4.43 -4.45 -12.69
C SER A 188 -3.78 -5.43 -11.72
N GLN A 189 -4.60 -6.30 -11.14
CA GLN A 189 -4.13 -7.38 -10.29
C GLN A 189 -3.55 -8.52 -11.15
N GLU A 190 -2.29 -8.85 -10.92
CA GLU A 190 -1.64 -10.02 -11.51
C GLU A 190 -1.81 -11.26 -10.63
N VAL A 191 -1.75 -11.08 -9.31
CA VAL A 191 -1.86 -12.17 -8.33
C VAL A 191 -2.82 -11.78 -7.21
N VAL A 192 -3.77 -12.66 -6.90
CA VAL A 192 -4.66 -12.48 -5.74
C VAL A 192 -3.86 -12.61 -4.46
N VAL A 193 -3.89 -11.56 -3.64
CA VAL A 193 -3.17 -11.51 -2.35
C VAL A 193 -4.13 -11.76 -1.20
N GLY A 194 -3.70 -12.57 -0.22
CA GLY A 194 -4.48 -12.86 0.99
C GLY A 194 -4.37 -11.79 2.08
N LEU A 195 -3.23 -11.08 2.17
CA LEU A 195 -3.04 -9.94 3.06
C LEU A 195 -2.44 -8.77 2.28
N VAL A 196 -3.15 -7.65 2.26
CA VAL A 196 -2.69 -6.41 1.63
C VAL A 196 -1.97 -5.58 2.69
N GLN A 197 -0.67 -5.38 2.50
CA GLN A 197 0.11 -4.45 3.34
C GLN A 197 -0.08 -3.01 2.83
N PRO A 198 -0.14 -2.01 3.72
CA PRO A 198 -0.14 -0.62 3.31
C PRO A 198 1.15 -0.31 2.54
N ALA A 199 0.99 0.25 1.34
CA ALA A 199 2.07 0.74 0.51
C ALA A 199 2.41 2.20 0.87
N SER A 200 3.63 2.62 0.56
CA SER A 200 4.18 3.95 0.84
C SER A 200 4.25 4.83 -0.41
#